data_AF-A0A9D5XXU7-F1
#
_entry.id   AF-A0A9D5XXU7-F1
#
_cell.length_a   1.000
_cell.length_b   1.000
_cell.length_c   1.000
_cell.angle_alpha   90.00
_cell.angle_beta   90.00
_cell.angle_gamma   90.00
#
_symmetry.space_group_name_H-M   'P 1'
#
loop_
_entity.id
_entity.type
_entity.pdbx_description
1 polymer ?
#
loop_
_entity_poly.entity_id
_entity_poly.type
_entity_poly.pdbx_seq_one_letter_code
_entity_poly.pdbx_strand_id
1 'polypeptide(L)'
;MLLAFPNLHPELWPGKSLEGLRFFDPGLAAEPFADGFRPDGLPLDPKTAAALINDCINFGEQFKDPAEMAWFGAQSADDFYEGSSMSIQAQLTRQFDDGQGSKRQRELKEARAKAQFVLLLAWFLEERMMELAGLESGIRSGWRNMDTTLGVDDDDRLENGVVMLGAAESHTGGASDGRSIPFPWKRVAEALPGFIPEDALLLCADPGVIAAWEEQGIEFVEEREGYMTATRPAWQFACRRRAPEGMPLALMDLTVAVIK
;
A
#
# COMPACT_ATOMS: atom_id res chain seq x y z
N MET A 1 10.79 15.36 -10.16
CA MET A 1 10.29 15.37 -8.74
C MET A 1 10.72 14.08 -8.02
N LEU A 2 10.95 14.06 -6.69
CA LEU A 2 11.21 12.81 -5.92
C LEU A 2 9.94 12.36 -5.20
N LEU A 3 9.53 11.11 -5.38
CA LEU A 3 8.35 10.53 -4.74
C LEU A 3 8.72 9.24 -4.01
N ALA A 4 8.34 9.09 -2.75
CA ALA A 4 8.59 7.89 -1.96
C ALA A 4 7.86 6.69 -2.54
N PHE A 5 8.53 5.54 -2.53
CA PHE A 5 7.98 4.24 -2.93
C PHE A 5 8.61 3.13 -2.05
N PRO A 6 7.85 2.08 -1.66
CA PRO A 6 6.44 1.87 -1.94
C PRO A 6 5.50 2.62 -0.99
N ASN A 7 6.02 3.22 0.08
CA ASN A 7 5.21 3.81 1.13
C ASN A 7 4.55 5.13 0.73
N LEU A 8 3.29 5.30 1.15
CA LEU A 8 2.52 6.52 0.91
C LEU A 8 2.51 7.44 2.13
N HIS A 9 2.86 6.92 3.32
CA HIS A 9 2.99 7.69 4.55
C HIS A 9 4.45 7.99 4.92
N PRO A 10 4.77 9.22 5.35
CA PRO A 10 6.10 9.59 5.85
C PRO A 10 6.59 8.73 7.02
N GLU A 11 5.69 8.33 7.91
CA GLU A 11 5.98 7.54 9.11
C GLU A 11 6.51 6.14 8.81
N LEU A 12 6.22 5.62 7.61
CA LEU A 12 6.65 4.29 7.16
C LEU A 12 7.92 4.33 6.30
N TRP A 13 8.47 5.53 6.03
CA TRP A 13 9.67 5.67 5.22
C TRP A 13 10.91 5.07 5.93
N PRO A 14 11.57 4.04 5.36
CA PRO A 14 12.70 3.40 6.01
C PRO A 14 14.03 4.15 5.81
N GLY A 15 14.08 5.09 4.86
CA GLY A 15 15.29 5.83 4.50
C GLY A 15 15.50 7.11 5.31
N LYS A 16 16.62 7.79 5.06
CA LYS A 16 16.78 9.19 5.50
C LYS A 16 15.85 10.07 4.65
N SER A 17 15.25 11.09 5.27
CA SER A 17 14.50 12.10 4.51
C SER A 17 15.46 12.86 3.61
N LEU A 18 15.16 12.88 2.30
CA LEU A 18 15.92 13.63 1.31
C LEU A 18 15.20 14.94 1.00
N GLU A 19 15.98 15.98 0.68
CA GLU A 19 15.40 17.26 0.29
C GLU A 19 14.53 17.10 -0.96
N GLY A 20 13.27 17.57 -0.88
CA GLY A 20 12.31 17.45 -1.98
C GLY A 20 11.63 16.09 -2.12
N LEU A 21 11.86 15.14 -1.20
CA LEU A 21 11.08 13.90 -1.11
C LEU A 21 9.62 14.23 -0.75
N ARG A 22 8.70 13.71 -1.56
CA ARG A 22 7.26 13.81 -1.30
C ARG A 22 6.64 12.42 -1.23
N PHE A 23 5.43 12.36 -0.69
CA PHE A 23 4.67 11.13 -0.53
C PHE A 23 3.38 11.20 -1.33
N PHE A 24 3.00 10.12 -2.00
CA PHE A 24 1.85 10.16 -2.90
C PHE A 24 0.54 10.24 -2.11
N ASP A 25 -0.26 11.26 -2.41
CA ASP A 25 -1.57 11.48 -1.81
C ASP A 25 -2.68 11.06 -2.79
N PRO A 26 -3.42 9.96 -2.51
CA PRO A 26 -4.49 9.47 -3.38
C PRO A 26 -5.81 10.27 -3.28
N GLY A 27 -5.87 11.31 -2.44
CA GLY A 27 -6.99 12.23 -2.35
C GLY A 27 -8.09 11.80 -1.37
N LEU A 28 -7.75 11.06 -0.31
CA LEU A 28 -8.73 10.65 0.71
C LEU A 28 -9.19 11.83 1.58
N ALA A 29 -8.26 12.69 2.00
CA ALA A 29 -8.55 13.88 2.81
C ALA A 29 -8.93 15.08 1.93
N ALA A 30 -9.73 16.01 2.49
CA ALA A 30 -10.14 17.22 1.77
C ALA A 30 -8.95 18.09 1.35
N GLU A 31 -7.93 18.20 2.20
CA GLU A 31 -6.71 18.96 1.93
C GLU A 31 -5.50 18.02 1.81
N PRO A 32 -4.51 18.33 0.94
CA PRO A 32 -3.24 17.62 0.92
C PRO A 32 -2.46 17.83 2.23
N PHE A 33 -1.73 16.81 2.67
CA PHE A 33 -0.82 16.93 3.80
C PHE A 33 0.50 17.59 3.38
N ALA A 34 1.28 18.10 4.35
CA ALA A 34 2.42 18.99 4.11
C ALA A 34 3.48 18.43 3.15
N ASP A 35 3.84 17.15 3.31
CA ASP A 35 4.82 16.46 2.46
C ASP A 35 4.17 15.65 1.32
N GLY A 36 2.87 15.89 1.08
CA GLY A 36 2.06 15.18 0.10
C GLY A 36 2.22 15.72 -1.32
N PHE A 37 2.28 14.81 -2.28
CA PHE A 37 2.07 15.07 -3.70
C PHE A 37 0.67 14.57 -4.08
N ARG A 38 -0.26 15.50 -4.28
CA ARG A 38 -1.59 15.21 -4.81
C ARG A 38 -1.64 15.53 -6.31
N PRO A 39 -1.88 14.53 -7.18
CA PRO A 39 -2.06 14.75 -8.60
C PRO A 39 -3.28 15.63 -8.90
N ASP A 40 -3.17 16.49 -9.93
CA ASP A 40 -4.33 17.18 -10.47
C ASP A 40 -5.25 16.21 -11.23
N GLY A 41 -6.56 16.38 -11.07
CA GLY A 41 -7.56 15.64 -11.84
C GLY A 41 -7.73 14.17 -11.43
N LEU A 42 -7.66 13.89 -10.12
CA LEU A 42 -8.07 12.61 -9.55
C LEU A 42 -9.53 12.28 -9.91
N PRO A 43 -9.83 11.10 -10.48
CA PRO A 43 -11.19 10.72 -10.90
C PRO A 43 -12.23 10.66 -9.78
N LEU A 44 -11.83 10.24 -8.58
CA LEU A 44 -12.67 10.12 -7.39
C LEU A 44 -12.47 11.33 -6.50
N ASP A 45 -13.58 11.99 -6.15
CA ASP A 45 -13.58 13.03 -5.13
C ASP A 45 -13.47 12.44 -3.72
N PRO A 46 -13.03 13.22 -2.71
CA PRO A 46 -12.81 12.72 -1.35
C PRO A 46 -14.03 12.05 -0.71
N LYS A 47 -15.26 12.51 -1.00
CA LYS A 47 -16.47 11.91 -0.42
C LYS A 47 -16.74 10.55 -1.03
N THR A 48 -16.61 10.44 -2.35
CA THR A 48 -16.76 9.16 -3.06
C THR A 48 -15.66 8.18 -2.64
N ALA A 49 -14.41 8.64 -2.54
CA ALA A 49 -13.28 7.82 -2.07
C ALA A 49 -13.56 7.23 -0.67
N ALA A 50 -14.00 8.07 0.28
CA ALA A 50 -14.35 7.62 1.62
C ALA A 50 -15.53 6.63 1.64
N ALA A 51 -16.56 6.85 0.82
CA ALA A 51 -17.69 5.93 0.70
C ALA A 51 -17.25 4.55 0.19
N LEU A 52 -16.42 4.50 -0.86
CA LEU A 52 -15.92 3.24 -1.43
C LEU A 52 -15.03 2.46 -0.44
N ILE A 53 -14.19 3.15 0.34
CA ILE A 53 -13.39 2.50 1.39
C ILE A 53 -14.31 1.90 2.46
N ASN A 54 -15.32 2.65 2.91
CA ASN A 54 -16.30 2.14 3.89
C ASN A 54 -17.06 0.92 3.35
N ASP A 55 -17.44 0.93 2.08
CA ASP A 55 -18.09 -0.22 1.44
C ASP A 55 -17.17 -1.45 1.43
N CYS A 56 -15.87 -1.29 1.19
CA CYS A 56 -14.88 -2.36 1.30
C CYS A 56 -14.74 -2.89 2.74
N ILE A 57 -14.72 -2.01 3.74
CA ILE A 57 -14.64 -2.42 5.15
C ILE A 57 -15.89 -3.23 5.52
N ASN A 58 -17.08 -2.69 5.22
CA ASN A 58 -18.36 -3.35 5.48
C ASN A 58 -18.48 -4.70 4.77
N PHE A 59 -17.88 -4.83 3.59
CA PHE A 59 -17.81 -6.11 2.88
C PHE A 59 -16.88 -7.11 3.57
N GLY A 60 -15.70 -6.66 4.01
CA GLY A 60 -14.75 -7.50 4.76
C GLY A 60 -15.35 -8.01 6.07
N GLU A 61 -16.11 -7.19 6.79
CA GLU A 61 -16.77 -7.54 8.06
C GLU A 61 -17.88 -8.61 7.91
N GLN A 62 -18.36 -8.87 6.69
CA GLN A 62 -19.36 -9.92 6.45
C GLN A 62 -18.77 -11.33 6.54
N PHE A 63 -17.45 -11.47 6.42
CA PHE A 63 -16.76 -12.75 6.51
C PHE A 63 -16.38 -13.05 7.96
N LYS A 64 -16.76 -14.24 8.44
CA LYS A 64 -16.43 -14.70 9.80
C LYS A 64 -15.05 -15.33 9.90
N ASP A 65 -14.51 -15.83 8.79
CA ASP A 65 -13.21 -16.48 8.71
C ASP A 65 -12.31 -15.75 7.69
N PRO A 66 -11.15 -15.20 8.11
CA PRO A 66 -10.15 -14.62 7.22
C PRO A 66 -9.67 -15.59 6.11
N ALA A 67 -9.74 -16.90 6.33
CA ALA A 67 -9.37 -17.91 5.34
C ALA A 67 -10.39 -17.97 4.19
N GLU A 68 -11.69 -17.78 4.46
CA GLU A 68 -12.71 -17.68 3.42
C GLU A 68 -12.47 -16.42 2.56
N MET A 69 -12.14 -15.30 3.20
CA MET A 69 -11.78 -14.05 2.51
C MET A 69 -10.52 -14.22 1.64
N ALA A 70 -9.47 -14.85 2.17
CA ALA A 70 -8.23 -15.11 1.44
C ALA A 70 -8.44 -16.07 0.27
N TRP A 71 -9.34 -17.05 0.40
CA TRP A 71 -9.72 -17.95 -0.69
C TRP A 71 -10.38 -17.20 -1.86
N PHE A 72 -11.30 -16.27 -1.57
CA PHE A 72 -11.88 -15.37 -2.57
C PHE A 72 -10.83 -14.45 -3.22
N GLY A 73 -9.83 -13.98 -2.46
CA GLY A 73 -8.74 -13.16 -3.02
C GLY A 73 -7.74 -13.94 -3.87
N ALA A 74 -7.42 -15.18 -3.50
CA ALA A 74 -6.40 -16.02 -4.13
C ALA A 74 -6.86 -16.66 -5.44
N GLN A 75 -8.15 -16.98 -5.59
CA GLN A 75 -8.72 -17.50 -6.84
C GLN A 75 -8.76 -16.43 -7.95
N SER A 76 -8.52 -15.17 -7.60
CA SER A 76 -8.80 -13.99 -8.41
C SER A 76 -7.59 -13.06 -8.48
N ALA A 77 -6.36 -13.54 -8.34
CA ALA A 77 -5.19 -12.67 -8.38
C ALA A 77 -5.05 -11.89 -9.71
N ASP A 78 -5.52 -12.43 -10.84
CA ASP A 78 -5.70 -11.66 -12.09
C ASP A 78 -7.16 -11.16 -12.29
N ASP A 79 -8.14 -11.73 -11.57
CA ASP A 79 -9.59 -11.56 -11.74
C ASP A 79 -10.35 -11.01 -10.52
N PHE A 80 -9.70 -10.29 -9.60
CA PHE A 80 -10.37 -9.70 -8.42
C PHE A 80 -11.48 -8.72 -8.85
N TYR A 81 -11.40 -8.26 -10.10
CA TYR A 81 -12.39 -7.47 -10.80
C TYR A 81 -13.55 -8.27 -11.40
N GLU A 82 -13.49 -9.60 -11.52
CA GLU A 82 -14.58 -10.41 -12.09
C GLU A 82 -15.44 -11.12 -11.03
N GLY A 83 -14.85 -11.47 -9.87
CA GLY A 83 -15.49 -12.39 -8.91
C GLY A 83 -16.25 -11.77 -7.73
N SER A 84 -15.78 -10.68 -7.12
CA SER A 84 -16.18 -10.34 -5.73
C SER A 84 -16.79 -8.96 -5.49
N SER A 85 -17.12 -8.15 -6.51
CA SER A 85 -17.98 -6.98 -6.25
C SER A 85 -18.76 -6.47 -7.47
N MET A 86 -19.76 -7.21 -7.94
CA MET A 86 -20.72 -6.65 -8.89
C MET A 86 -21.39 -5.36 -8.37
N SER A 87 -21.31 -5.02 -7.08
CA SER A 87 -21.76 -3.74 -6.51
C SER A 87 -20.69 -2.63 -6.58
N ILE A 88 -19.47 -2.87 -6.07
CA ILE A 88 -18.40 -1.85 -6.03
C ILE A 88 -17.86 -1.60 -7.44
N GLN A 89 -17.60 -2.66 -8.21
CA GLN A 89 -17.27 -2.53 -9.62
C GLN A 89 -18.41 -1.84 -10.38
N ALA A 90 -19.68 -2.20 -10.16
CA ALA A 90 -20.77 -1.50 -10.84
C ALA A 90 -20.93 -0.06 -10.36
N GLN A 91 -20.61 0.29 -9.12
CA GLN A 91 -20.61 1.69 -8.65
C GLN A 91 -19.48 2.48 -9.32
N LEU A 92 -18.26 1.94 -9.36
CA LEU A 92 -17.15 2.51 -10.11
C LEU A 92 -17.53 2.66 -11.59
N THR A 93 -17.93 1.58 -12.27
CA THR A 93 -18.32 1.61 -13.69
C THR A 93 -19.52 2.53 -13.96
N ARG A 94 -20.55 2.57 -13.09
CA ARG A 94 -21.71 3.48 -13.25
C ARG A 94 -21.37 4.95 -13.01
N GLN A 95 -20.47 5.27 -12.09
CA GLN A 95 -20.02 6.65 -11.89
C GLN A 95 -19.22 7.17 -13.08
N PHE A 96 -18.51 6.28 -13.80
CA PHE A 96 -17.65 6.66 -14.91
C PHE A 96 -18.26 6.46 -16.30
N ASP A 97 -19.40 5.77 -16.42
CA ASP A 97 -20.19 5.71 -17.67
C ASP A 97 -21.14 6.91 -17.78
N ASP A 98 -20.55 8.09 -17.94
CA ASP A 98 -21.26 9.35 -18.21
C ASP A 98 -21.79 9.45 -19.66
N GLY A 99 -21.58 8.40 -20.47
CA GLY A 99 -22.00 8.36 -21.87
C GLY A 99 -21.24 9.33 -22.78
N GLN A 100 -20.17 9.99 -22.31
CA GLN A 100 -19.41 10.99 -23.06
C GLN A 100 -18.02 10.48 -23.47
N GLY A 101 -17.45 11.06 -24.53
CA GLY A 101 -16.13 10.70 -25.05
C GLY A 101 -16.09 9.42 -25.90
N SER A 102 -14.93 9.19 -26.52
CA SER A 102 -14.67 7.97 -27.32
C SER A 102 -14.49 6.75 -26.43
N LYS A 103 -14.69 5.53 -26.98
CA LYS A 103 -14.50 4.26 -26.26
C LYS A 103 -13.16 4.20 -25.50
N ARG A 104 -12.08 4.62 -26.16
CA ARG A 104 -10.72 4.65 -25.60
C ARG A 104 -10.57 5.65 -24.44
N GLN A 105 -11.25 6.80 -24.50
CA GLN A 105 -11.23 7.77 -23.41
C GLN A 105 -11.96 7.25 -22.17
N ARG A 106 -13.06 6.51 -22.35
CA ARG A 106 -13.78 5.87 -21.24
C ARG A 106 -12.95 4.78 -20.59
N GLU A 107 -12.34 3.90 -21.38
CA GLU A 107 -11.45 2.85 -20.88
C GLU A 107 -10.28 3.43 -20.06
N LEU A 108 -9.68 4.54 -20.52
CA LEU A 108 -8.63 5.22 -19.77
C LEU A 108 -9.14 5.88 -18.48
N LYS A 109 -10.32 6.50 -18.51
CA LYS A 109 -10.94 7.11 -17.32
C LYS A 109 -11.25 6.05 -16.26
N GLU A 110 -11.81 4.91 -16.69
CA GLU A 110 -12.08 3.76 -15.82
C GLU A 110 -10.79 3.16 -15.26
N ALA A 111 -9.75 2.98 -16.09
CA ALA A 111 -8.46 2.50 -15.64
C ALA A 111 -7.81 3.42 -14.60
N ARG A 112 -7.88 4.75 -14.79
CA ARG A 112 -7.42 5.74 -13.80
C ARG A 112 -8.24 5.64 -12.52
N ALA A 113 -9.55 5.54 -12.58
CA ALA A 113 -10.37 5.40 -11.38
C ALA A 113 -10.02 4.14 -10.57
N LYS A 114 -9.85 3.00 -11.25
CA LYS A 114 -9.39 1.74 -10.62
C LYS A 114 -8.00 1.90 -9.99
N ALA A 115 -7.07 2.56 -10.68
CA ALA A 115 -5.74 2.83 -10.14
C ALA A 115 -5.78 3.74 -8.91
N GLN A 116 -6.57 4.82 -8.92
CA GLN A 116 -6.75 5.65 -7.73
C GLN A 116 -7.33 4.83 -6.57
N PHE A 117 -8.31 3.96 -6.85
CA PHE A 117 -8.90 3.11 -5.83
C PHE A 117 -7.90 2.13 -5.20
N VAL A 118 -7.02 1.52 -6.01
CA VAL A 118 -5.91 0.70 -5.50
C VAL A 118 -4.98 1.50 -4.59
N LEU A 119 -4.65 2.74 -4.96
CA LEU A 119 -3.80 3.61 -4.14
C LEU A 119 -4.50 4.05 -2.84
N LEU A 120 -5.81 4.30 -2.88
CA LEU A 120 -6.64 4.57 -1.70
C LEU A 120 -6.66 3.37 -0.73
N LEU A 121 -6.79 2.15 -1.25
CA LEU A 121 -6.74 0.93 -0.44
C LEU A 121 -5.35 0.71 0.16
N ALA A 122 -4.29 0.97 -0.60
CA ALA A 122 -2.92 0.90 -0.11
C ALA A 122 -2.68 1.93 1.01
N TRP A 123 -3.15 3.17 0.83
CA TRP A 123 -3.10 4.22 1.85
C TRP A 123 -3.82 3.79 3.13
N PHE A 124 -5.05 3.32 3.01
CA PHE A 124 -5.84 2.87 4.15
C PHE A 124 -5.19 1.67 4.86
N LEU A 125 -4.57 0.76 4.11
CA LEU A 125 -3.83 -0.36 4.70
C LEU A 125 -2.64 0.13 5.55
N GLU A 126 -1.91 1.13 5.08
CA GLU A 126 -0.82 1.75 5.85
C GLU A 126 -1.34 2.39 7.15
N GLU A 127 -2.46 3.12 7.10
CA GLU A 127 -3.09 3.69 8.29
C GLU A 127 -3.45 2.60 9.31
N ARG A 128 -4.01 1.48 8.84
CA ARG A 128 -4.34 0.34 9.72
C ARG A 128 -3.10 -0.33 10.29
N MET A 129 -2.02 -0.47 9.52
CA MET A 129 -0.75 -1.01 10.00
C MET A 129 -0.16 -0.12 11.10
N MET A 130 -0.17 1.20 10.91
CA MET A 130 0.29 2.15 11.92
C MET A 130 -0.58 2.13 13.18
N GLU A 131 -1.90 2.04 13.04
CA GLU A 131 -2.82 1.93 14.17
C GLU A 131 -2.58 0.65 14.98
N LEU A 132 -2.43 -0.50 14.30
CA LEU A 132 -2.11 -1.78 14.95
C LEU A 132 -0.78 -1.72 15.70
N ALA A 133 0.27 -1.18 15.07
CA ALA A 133 1.56 -0.99 15.73
C ALA A 133 1.46 -0.08 16.96
N GLY A 134 0.63 0.95 16.90
CA GLY A 134 0.32 1.83 18.03
C GLY A 134 -0.38 1.11 19.18
N LEU A 135 -1.38 0.29 18.88
CA LEU A 135 -2.12 -0.52 19.86
C LEU A 135 -1.21 -1.55 20.53
N GLU A 136 -0.40 -2.28 19.76
CA GLU A 136 0.57 -3.24 20.28
C GLU A 136 1.59 -2.59 21.22
N SER A 137 2.10 -1.42 20.85
CA SER A 137 3.00 -0.63 21.70
C SER A 137 2.30 -0.20 23.00
N GLY A 138 1.04 0.25 22.91
CA GLY A 138 0.20 0.61 24.05
C GLY A 138 0.03 -0.55 25.03
N ILE A 139 -0.33 -1.73 24.52
CA ILE A 139 -0.47 -2.97 25.30
C ILE A 139 0.85 -3.32 26.00
N ARG A 140 1.98 -3.33 25.25
CA ARG A 140 3.30 -3.63 25.80
C ARG A 140 3.72 -2.65 26.90
N SER A 141 3.41 -1.36 26.73
CA SER A 141 3.69 -0.34 27.73
C SER A 141 2.83 -0.53 28.99
N GLY A 142 1.55 -0.91 28.83
CA GLY A 142 0.64 -1.21 29.93
C GLY A 142 1.12 -2.40 30.77
N TRP A 143 1.52 -3.48 30.11
CA TRP A 143 2.14 -4.64 30.78
C TRP A 143 3.42 -4.27 31.52
N ARG A 144 4.32 -3.50 30.88
CA ARG A 144 5.55 -3.04 31.54
C ARG A 144 5.27 -2.20 32.79
N ASN A 145 4.28 -1.30 32.74
CA ASN A 145 3.89 -0.48 33.88
C ASN A 145 3.24 -1.31 35.00
N MET A 146 2.47 -2.36 34.64
CA MET A 146 1.87 -3.28 35.60
C MET A 146 2.94 -4.10 36.32
N ASP A 147 3.93 -4.64 35.59
CA ASP A 147 5.08 -5.35 36.18
C ASP A 147 5.85 -4.46 37.17
N THR A 148 6.11 -3.20 36.78
CA THR A 148 6.77 -2.23 37.66
C THR A 148 5.93 -1.90 38.90
N THR A 149 4.60 -1.81 38.76
CA THR A 149 3.70 -1.53 39.90
C THR A 149 3.58 -2.73 40.85
N LEU A 150 3.66 -3.94 40.33
CA LEU A 150 3.63 -5.18 41.10
C LEU A 150 4.97 -5.50 41.79
N GLY A 151 6.02 -4.71 41.53
CA GLY A 151 7.33 -4.87 42.18
C GLY A 151 8.11 -6.09 41.71
N VAL A 152 7.87 -6.54 40.47
CA VAL A 152 8.66 -7.60 39.83
C VAL A 152 10.00 -6.98 39.44
N ASP A 153 11.09 -7.37 40.13
CA ASP A 153 12.44 -6.94 39.78
C ASP A 153 12.88 -7.57 38.44
N ASP A 154 13.71 -6.86 37.67
CA ASP A 154 14.16 -7.32 36.35
C ASP A 154 14.92 -8.67 36.40
N ASP A 155 15.48 -9.05 37.56
CA ASP A 155 16.12 -10.36 37.77
C ASP A 155 15.10 -11.52 37.84
N ASP A 156 13.86 -11.28 38.29
CA ASP A 156 12.80 -12.30 38.35
C ASP A 156 12.11 -12.53 36.98
N ARG A 157 12.36 -11.66 35.99
CA ARG A 157 11.75 -11.72 34.64
C ARG A 157 12.36 -12.79 33.74
N LEU A 158 13.59 -13.21 34.00
CA LEU A 158 14.27 -14.27 33.26
C LEU A 158 13.90 -15.67 33.78
N GLU A 159 13.53 -15.80 35.05
CA GLU A 159 13.22 -17.09 35.69
C GLU A 159 11.72 -17.42 35.71
N ASN A 160 10.84 -16.41 35.78
CA ASN A 160 9.40 -16.61 35.75
C ASN A 160 8.81 -16.17 34.42
N GLY A 161 8.09 -17.06 33.73
CA GLY A 161 7.49 -16.91 32.39
C GLY A 161 6.43 -15.80 32.22
N VAL A 162 6.61 -14.64 32.85
CA VAL A 162 5.73 -13.46 32.78
C VAL A 162 5.85 -12.77 31.43
N VAL A 163 7.04 -12.78 30.81
CA VAL A 163 7.22 -12.35 29.40
C VAL A 163 6.45 -13.27 28.44
N MET A 164 6.28 -14.55 28.81
CA MET A 164 5.49 -15.52 28.07
C MET A 164 3.98 -15.28 28.23
N LEU A 165 3.46 -14.78 29.36
CA LEU A 165 2.01 -14.47 29.47
C LEU A 165 1.58 -13.32 28.56
N GLY A 166 2.40 -12.27 28.42
CA GLY A 166 2.12 -11.19 27.45
C GLY A 166 2.14 -11.66 26.00
N ALA A 167 2.88 -12.74 25.69
CA ALA A 167 2.94 -13.36 24.37
C ALA A 167 1.91 -14.51 24.18
N ALA A 168 1.50 -15.18 25.25
CA ALA A 168 0.65 -16.38 25.22
C ALA A 168 -0.82 -16.07 25.55
N GLU A 169 -1.12 -15.08 26.38
CA GLU A 169 -2.48 -14.70 26.77
C GLU A 169 -3.01 -13.45 26.07
N SER A 170 -2.21 -12.80 25.21
CA SER A 170 -2.74 -11.85 24.23
C SER A 170 -3.48 -12.62 23.13
N HIS A 171 -4.62 -13.22 23.50
CA HIS A 171 -5.66 -13.71 22.60
C HIS A 171 -6.45 -12.53 21.98
N THR A 172 -5.91 -11.32 22.03
CA THR A 172 -6.18 -10.30 21.03
C THR A 172 -5.76 -10.89 19.70
N GLY A 173 -6.70 -11.36 18.89
CA GLY A 173 -6.49 -12.07 17.62
C GLY A 173 -5.79 -11.23 16.54
N GLY A 174 -4.58 -10.78 16.81
CA GLY A 174 -3.66 -10.11 15.92
C GLY A 174 -2.31 -10.82 16.03
N ALA A 175 -2.11 -11.80 15.14
CA ALA A 175 -0.82 -12.34 14.73
C ALA A 175 0.25 -12.59 15.83
N SER A 176 0.05 -13.61 16.68
CA SER A 176 1.16 -14.27 17.38
C SER A 176 2.06 -15.12 16.47
N ASP A 177 1.81 -15.15 15.15
CA ASP A 177 2.55 -15.95 14.17
C ASP A 177 3.63 -15.18 13.39
N GLY A 178 3.93 -13.91 13.73
CA GLY A 178 4.95 -13.12 13.02
C GLY A 178 4.64 -12.90 11.53
N ARG A 179 3.42 -13.19 11.09
CA ARG A 179 2.93 -12.93 9.74
C ARG A 179 2.54 -11.46 9.65
N SER A 180 3.54 -10.61 9.44
CA SER A 180 3.32 -9.24 8.95
C SER A 180 2.52 -9.34 7.64
N ILE A 181 1.40 -8.63 7.56
CA ILE A 181 0.62 -8.57 6.32
C ILE A 181 1.51 -7.88 5.28
N PRO A 182 1.90 -8.55 4.18
CA PRO A 182 2.81 -7.96 3.22
C PRO A 182 2.12 -6.80 2.50
N PHE A 183 2.77 -5.63 2.49
CA PHE A 183 2.26 -4.47 1.76
C PHE A 183 2.19 -4.76 0.24
N PRO A 184 1.07 -4.48 -0.45
CA PRO A 184 0.86 -4.85 -1.86
C PRO A 184 1.57 -3.90 -2.85
N TRP A 185 2.87 -3.67 -2.66
CA TRP A 185 3.68 -2.72 -3.43
C TRP A 185 3.65 -2.94 -4.95
N LYS A 186 3.49 -4.19 -5.41
CA LYS A 186 3.38 -4.51 -6.84
C LYS A 186 2.17 -3.83 -7.49
N ARG A 187 1.04 -3.79 -6.78
CA ARG A 187 -0.19 -3.12 -7.27
C ARG A 187 -0.05 -1.61 -7.25
N VAL A 188 0.64 -1.07 -6.24
CA VAL A 188 0.97 0.36 -6.16
C VAL A 188 1.83 0.76 -7.36
N ALA A 189 2.86 -0.03 -7.70
CA ALA A 189 3.71 0.21 -8.86
C ALA A 189 2.92 0.27 -10.18
N GLU A 190 1.92 -0.60 -10.36
CA GLU A 190 1.06 -0.60 -11.56
C GLU A 190 0.11 0.61 -11.64
N ALA A 191 -0.26 1.17 -10.50
CA ALA A 191 -1.27 2.23 -10.40
C ALA A 191 -0.68 3.64 -10.49
N LEU A 192 0.52 3.87 -9.94
CA LEU A 192 1.19 5.17 -9.91
C LEU A 192 1.37 5.87 -11.28
N PRO A 193 1.69 5.18 -12.40
CA PRO A 193 1.97 5.85 -13.68
C PRO A 193 0.82 6.71 -14.20
N GLY A 194 -0.43 6.42 -13.81
CA GLY A 194 -1.61 7.19 -14.25
C GLY A 194 -1.74 8.58 -13.61
N PHE A 195 -0.84 8.92 -12.70
CA PHE A 195 -0.96 10.09 -11.82
C PHE A 195 0.32 10.87 -11.61
N ILE A 196 1.48 10.25 -11.82
CA ILE A 196 2.75 10.94 -11.65
C ILE A 196 3.16 11.70 -12.92
N PRO A 197 3.84 12.85 -12.78
CA PRO A 197 4.52 13.52 -13.89
C PRO A 197 5.56 12.62 -14.56
N GLU A 198 5.84 12.85 -15.85
CA GLU A 198 6.86 12.09 -16.61
C GLU A 198 8.29 12.27 -16.06
N ASP A 199 8.57 13.38 -15.36
CA ASP A 199 9.85 13.67 -14.71
C ASP A 199 9.92 13.21 -13.24
N ALA A 200 8.91 12.48 -12.77
CA ALA A 200 8.89 11.94 -11.41
C ALA A 200 9.82 10.73 -11.28
N LEU A 201 10.63 10.75 -10.23
CA LEU A 201 11.55 9.68 -9.85
C LEU A 201 11.01 9.02 -8.58
N LEU A 202 10.67 7.73 -8.69
CA LEU A 202 10.20 6.93 -7.55
C LEU A 202 11.39 6.44 -6.74
N LEU A 203 11.53 6.93 -5.51
CA LEU A 203 12.64 6.59 -4.63
C LEU A 203 12.27 5.40 -3.74
N CYS A 204 13.02 4.31 -3.86
CA CYS A 204 12.86 3.09 -3.08
C CYS A 204 14.04 2.88 -2.13
N ALA A 205 13.72 2.68 -0.85
CA ALA A 205 14.68 2.34 0.20
C ALA A 205 14.34 1.01 0.90
N ASP A 206 13.31 0.29 0.45
CA ASP A 206 12.90 -1.00 1.00
C ASP A 206 13.79 -2.13 0.44
N PRO A 207 14.60 -2.82 1.28
CA PRO A 207 15.49 -3.87 0.82
C PRO A 207 14.77 -5.06 0.20
N GLY A 208 13.57 -5.40 0.66
CA GLY A 208 12.77 -6.52 0.13
C GLY A 208 12.25 -6.24 -1.27
N VAL A 209 11.85 -4.99 -1.54
CA VAL A 209 11.46 -4.55 -2.88
C VAL A 209 12.67 -4.50 -3.81
N ILE A 210 13.79 -3.95 -3.35
CA ILE A 210 15.04 -3.88 -4.14
C ILE A 210 15.51 -5.29 -4.51
N ALA A 211 15.56 -6.21 -3.55
CA ALA A 211 15.94 -7.60 -3.79
C ALA A 211 15.01 -8.26 -4.83
N ALA A 212 13.69 -8.03 -4.75
CA ALA A 212 12.74 -8.57 -5.72
C ALA A 212 12.99 -8.06 -7.16
N TRP A 213 13.47 -6.82 -7.32
CA TRP A 213 13.86 -6.28 -8.63
C TRP A 213 15.18 -6.83 -9.14
N GLU A 214 16.17 -7.02 -8.25
CA GLU A 214 17.44 -7.66 -8.59
C GLU A 214 17.22 -9.11 -9.06
N GLU A 215 16.34 -9.86 -8.39
CA GLU A 215 15.96 -11.22 -8.80
C GLU A 215 15.28 -11.28 -10.17
N GLN A 216 14.56 -10.22 -10.58
CA GLN A 216 13.98 -10.09 -11.92
C GLN A 216 15.00 -9.65 -12.97
N GLY A 217 16.24 -9.33 -12.58
CA GLY A 217 17.27 -8.84 -13.49
C GLY A 217 17.08 -7.38 -13.90
N ILE A 218 16.44 -6.55 -13.06
CA ILE A 218 16.39 -5.11 -13.30
C ILE A 218 17.76 -4.51 -12.95
N GLU A 219 18.46 -4.03 -13.96
CA GLU A 219 19.75 -3.36 -13.81
C GLU A 219 19.55 -1.87 -13.49
N PHE A 220 20.12 -1.43 -12.37
CA PHE A 220 20.15 -0.02 -11.98
C PHE A 220 21.50 0.59 -12.34
N VAL A 221 21.47 1.75 -12.97
CA VAL A 221 22.65 2.51 -13.42
C VAL A 221 22.90 3.67 -12.47
N GLU A 222 24.14 3.90 -12.09
CA GLU A 222 24.52 5.07 -11.28
C GLU A 222 24.55 6.32 -12.18
N GLU A 223 23.47 7.09 -12.16
CA GLU A 223 23.38 8.36 -12.91
C GLU A 223 23.83 9.58 -12.08
N ARG A 224 23.76 9.50 -10.75
CA ARG A 224 24.13 10.57 -9.81
C ARG A 224 24.71 9.99 -8.53
N GLU A 225 25.63 10.71 -7.89
CA GLU A 225 26.20 10.31 -6.60
C GLU A 225 25.08 10.09 -5.56
N GLY A 226 24.94 8.85 -5.06
CA GLY A 226 24.06 8.50 -3.95
C GLY A 226 22.75 7.78 -4.29
N TYR A 227 22.41 7.57 -5.57
CA TYR A 227 21.29 6.70 -5.97
C TYR A 227 21.46 6.11 -7.37
N MET A 228 21.01 4.88 -7.55
CA MET A 228 21.03 4.19 -8.84
C MET A 228 19.62 4.19 -9.46
N THR A 229 19.50 4.43 -10.76
CA THR A 229 18.21 4.59 -11.44
C THR A 229 17.97 3.50 -12.49
N ALA A 230 16.71 3.20 -12.74
CA ALA A 230 16.26 2.37 -13.85
C ALA A 230 14.95 2.92 -14.41
N THR A 231 14.84 2.97 -15.75
CA THR A 231 13.58 3.31 -16.44
C THR A 231 13.06 2.09 -17.18
N ARG A 232 11.86 1.64 -16.81
CA ARG A 232 11.17 0.48 -17.38
C ARG A 232 9.64 0.64 -17.27
N PRO A 233 8.86 -0.10 -18.06
CA PRO A 233 7.41 -0.16 -17.88
C PRO A 233 7.01 -0.58 -16.47
N ALA A 234 5.96 0.01 -15.93
CA ALA A 234 5.51 -0.23 -14.55
C ALA A 234 5.23 -1.71 -14.24
N TRP A 235 4.73 -2.48 -15.22
CA TRP A 235 4.49 -3.91 -15.05
C TRP A 235 5.78 -4.71 -14.77
N GLN A 236 6.94 -4.24 -15.23
CA GLN A 236 8.23 -4.88 -14.92
C GLN A 236 8.63 -4.61 -13.47
N PHE A 237 8.45 -3.37 -13.00
CA PHE A 237 8.62 -3.04 -11.59
C PHE A 237 7.59 -3.75 -10.71
N ALA A 238 6.42 -4.15 -11.23
CA ALA A 238 5.48 -5.02 -10.52
C ALA A 238 5.87 -6.51 -10.54
N CYS A 239 7.04 -6.86 -11.09
CA CYS A 239 7.54 -8.22 -11.27
C CYS A 239 6.61 -9.13 -12.10
N ARG A 240 5.84 -8.58 -13.05
CA ARG A 240 5.09 -9.42 -14.00
C ARG A 240 6.04 -10.00 -15.04
N ARG A 241 5.78 -11.26 -15.44
CA ARG A 241 6.56 -11.94 -16.49
C ARG A 241 6.21 -11.48 -17.90
N ARG A 242 5.02 -10.91 -18.10
CA ARG A 242 4.49 -10.47 -19.39
C ARG A 242 3.72 -9.16 -19.23
N ALA A 243 3.69 -8.38 -20.29
CA ALA A 243 2.88 -7.17 -20.36
C ALA A 243 1.39 -7.54 -20.13
N PRO A 244 0.71 -6.90 -19.16
CA PRO A 244 -0.68 -7.19 -18.86
C PRO A 244 -1.60 -6.63 -19.96
N GLU A 245 -2.57 -7.43 -20.40
CA GLU A 245 -3.64 -6.98 -21.29
C GLU A 245 -4.69 -6.21 -20.48
N GLY A 246 -5.29 -5.16 -21.05
CA GLY A 246 -6.35 -4.38 -20.38
C GLY A 246 -5.87 -3.44 -19.25
N MET A 247 -4.57 -3.36 -18.97
CA MET A 247 -3.99 -2.46 -17.96
C MET A 247 -3.11 -1.38 -18.63
N PRO A 248 -3.71 -0.34 -19.25
CA PRO A 248 -2.95 0.64 -20.03
C PRO A 248 -1.94 1.44 -19.19
N LEU A 249 -2.24 1.66 -17.90
CA LEU A 249 -1.35 2.40 -16.99
C LEU A 249 -0.09 1.60 -16.64
N ALA A 250 -0.22 0.27 -16.51
CA ALA A 250 0.92 -0.59 -16.21
C ALA A 250 1.94 -0.67 -17.37
N LEU A 251 1.54 -0.28 -18.59
CA LEU A 251 2.39 -0.22 -19.77
C LEU A 251 3.21 1.08 -19.87
N MET A 252 2.90 2.09 -19.05
CA MET A 252 3.64 3.34 -19.01
C MET A 252 5.00 3.14 -18.33
N ASP A 253 6.01 3.88 -18.79
CA ASP A 253 7.33 3.86 -18.19
C ASP A 253 7.35 4.56 -16.84
N LEU A 254 8.09 3.98 -15.90
CA LEU A 254 8.43 4.55 -14.62
C LEU A 254 9.94 4.69 -14.54
N THR A 255 10.41 5.76 -13.91
CA THR A 255 11.80 5.87 -13.48
C THR A 255 11.86 5.66 -11.97
N VAL A 256 12.62 4.64 -11.55
CA VAL A 256 12.83 4.29 -10.15
C VAL A 256 14.28 4.55 -9.77
N ALA A 257 14.49 5.17 -8.62
CA ALA A 257 15.78 5.31 -7.95
C ALA A 257 15.83 4.40 -6.72
N VAL A 258 16.95 3.70 -6.52
CA VAL A 258 17.22 2.91 -5.31
C VAL A 258 18.38 3.52 -4.54
N ILE A 259 18.25 3.53 -3.21
CA ILE A 259 19.34 3.89 -2.30
C ILE A 259 19.98 2.57 -1.83
N LYS A 260 21.28 2.39 -2.12
CA LYS A 260 22.09 1.28 -1.59
C LYS A 260 23.01 1.76 -0.48
#